data_AF-A0A6B2DMC3-F1
#
_entry.id   AF-A0A6B2DMC3-F1
#
_cell.length_a   1.000
_cell.length_b   1.000
_cell.length_c   1.000
_cell.angle_alpha   90.00
_cell.angle_beta   90.00
_cell.angle_gamma   90.00
#
_symmetry.space_group_name_H-M   'P 1'
#
loop_
_entity.id
_entity.type
_entity.pdbx_description
1 polymer ?
#
loop_
_entity_poly.entity_id
_entity_poly.type
_entity_poly.pdbx_seq_one_letter_code
_entity_poly.pdbx_strand_id
1 'polypeptide(L)' 'TERRDHLAGALPAALLDRAVDAGWVVRDGHRAVKVLPAARQPFAALGVELEALGSP' A
#
# COMPACT_ATOMS: atom_id res chain seq x y z
N THR A 1 -3.00 0.12 22.01
CA THR A 1 -2.52 -0.42 20.73
C THR A 1 -3.75 -0.65 19.88
N GLU A 2 -3.95 0.10 18.80
CA GLU A 2 -5.12 -0.17 17.98
C GLU A 2 -4.97 -1.56 17.34
N ARG A 3 -5.89 -2.47 17.69
CA ARG A 3 -6.08 -3.75 17.00
C ARG A 3 -6.67 -3.46 15.63
N ARG A 4 -5.86 -2.95 14.71
CA ARG A 4 -6.14 -2.95 13.28
C ARG A 4 -5.47 -4.17 12.67
N ASP A 5 -6.10 -4.73 11.64
CA ASP A 5 -5.50 -5.77 10.84
C ASP A 5 -4.16 -5.26 10.30
N HIS A 6 -3.08 -5.95 10.66
CA HIS A 6 -1.73 -5.60 10.26
C HIS A 6 -1.07 -6.82 9.63
N LEU A 7 -0.41 -6.60 8.51
CA LEU A 7 0.36 -7.62 7.81
C LEU A 7 1.82 -7.47 8.22
N ALA A 8 2.35 -8.48 8.92
CA ALA A 8 3.75 -8.56 9.32
C ALA A 8 4.47 -9.74 8.63
N GLY A 9 5.79 -9.62 8.45
CA GLY A 9 6.63 -10.65 7.86
C GLY A 9 7.26 -10.27 6.52
N ALA A 10 8.05 -11.18 5.96
CA ALA A 10 8.88 -10.92 4.78
C ALA A 10 8.06 -10.65 3.51
N LEU A 11 6.93 -11.34 3.32
CA LEU A 11 6.07 -11.16 2.14
C LEU A 11 5.46 -9.73 2.04
N PRO A 12 4.73 -9.22 3.05
CA PRO A 12 4.20 -7.85 2.98
C PRO A 12 5.31 -6.78 2.94
N ALA A 13 6.49 -7.05 3.53
CA ALA A 13 7.65 -6.16 3.38
C ALA A 13 8.14 -6.09 1.92
N ALA A 14 8.31 -7.24 1.27
CA ALA A 14 8.73 -7.29 -0.14
C ALA A 14 7.71 -6.66 -1.09
N LEU A 15 6.41 -6.82 -0.81
CA LEU A 15 5.35 -6.15 -1.57
C LEU A 15 5.43 -4.62 -1.42
N LEU A 16 5.65 -4.12 -0.20
CA LEU A 16 5.82 -2.69 0.03
C LEU A 16 7.04 -2.14 -0.69
N ASP A 17 8.17 -2.83 -0.62
CA ASP A 17 9.40 -2.39 -1.30
C ASP A 17 9.18 -2.35 -2.82
N ARG A 18 8.56 -3.38 -3.41
CA ARG A 18 8.19 -3.37 -4.83
C ARG A 18 7.24 -2.23 -5.19
N ALA A 19 6.25 -1.95 -4.35
CA ALA A 19 5.29 -0.88 -4.59
C ALA A 19 5.95 0.51 -4.53
N VAL A 20 6.96 0.70 -3.68
CA VAL A 20 7.77 1.92 -3.63
C VAL A 20 8.62 2.05 -4.89
N ASP A 21 9.37 1.00 -5.24
CA ASP A 21 10.25 0.99 -6.43
C ASP A 21 9.48 1.19 -7.74
N ALA A 22 8.25 0.71 -7.80
CA ALA A 22 7.37 0.85 -8.96
C ALA A 22 6.61 2.18 -9.00
N GLY A 23 6.78 3.06 -8.00
CA GLY A 23 6.09 4.35 -7.92
C GLY A 23 4.57 4.23 -7.68
N TRP A 24 4.12 3.15 -7.06
CA TRP A 24 2.71 2.97 -6.68
C TRP A 24 2.41 3.67 -5.35
N VAL A 25 3.39 3.69 -4.46
CA VAL A 25 3.25 4.33 -3.15
C VAL A 25 4.53 5.09 -2.81
N VAL A 26 4.42 6.08 -1.91
CA VAL A 26 5.57 6.82 -1.37
C VAL A 26 5.55 6.81 0.15
N ARG A 27 6.72 6.61 0.77
CA ARG A 27 6.89 6.75 2.22
C ARG A 27 7.01 8.24 2.56
N ASP A 28 6.11 8.75 3.38
CA ASP A 28 6.11 10.15 3.81
C ASP A 28 6.74 10.27 5.20
N GLY A 29 8.07 10.43 5.28
CA GLY A 29 8.88 10.85 6.45
C GLY A 29 8.71 10.12 7.79
N HIS A 30 7.69 9.28 7.91
CA HIS A 30 7.05 8.67 9.06
C HIS A 30 6.61 7.25 8.65
N ARG A 31 5.88 6.56 9.54
CA ARG A 31 5.34 5.20 9.29
C ARG A 31 4.15 5.18 8.31
N ALA A 32 3.79 6.33 7.74
CA ALA A 32 2.68 6.45 6.80
C ALA A 32 3.16 6.25 5.36
N VAL A 33 2.29 5.67 4.53
CA VAL A 33 2.52 5.49 3.10
C VAL A 33 1.37 6.18 2.36
N LYS A 34 1.69 6.94 1.32
CA LYS A 34 0.69 7.56 0.43
C LYS A 34 0.55 6.72 -0.83
N VAL A 35 -0.69 6.40 -1.19
CA VAL A 35 -1.01 5.72 -2.45
C VAL A 35 -1.05 6.75 -3.57
N LEU A 36 -0.37 6.46 -4.68
CA LEU A 36 -0.29 7.35 -5.83
C LEU A 36 -1.31 6.93 -6.90
N PRO A 37 -1.74 7.82 -7.82
CA PRO A 37 -2.70 7.47 -8.87
C PRO A 37 -2.23 6.30 -9.77
N ALA A 38 -0.91 6.16 -9.95
CA ALA A 38 -0.30 5.07 -10.72
C ALA A 38 -0.58 3.67 -10.12
N ALA A 39 -1.01 3.60 -8.86
CA ALA A 39 -1.25 2.36 -8.14
C ALA A 39 -2.56 1.66 -8.51
N ARG A 40 -3.49 2.37 -9.19
CA ARG A 40 -4.84 1.85 -9.49
C ARG A 40 -4.82 0.51 -10.20
N GLN A 41 -4.12 0.42 -11.33
CA GLN A 41 -4.07 -0.81 -12.13
C GLN A 41 -3.33 -1.96 -11.42
N PRO A 42 -2.14 -1.74 -10.83
CA PRO A 42 -1.45 -2.77 -10.06
C PRO A 42 -2.25 -3.33 -8.89
N PHE A 43 -2.90 -2.47 -8.10
CA PHE A 43 -3.70 -2.93 -6.96
C PHE A 43 -4.97 -3.65 -7.41
N ALA A 44 -5.63 -3.21 -8.48
CA ALA A 44 -6.76 -3.94 -9.06
C ALA A 44 -6.35 -5.35 -9.52
N ALA A 45 -5.16 -5.51 -10.11
CA ALA A 45 -4.62 -6.82 -10.48
C ALA A 45 -4.35 -7.74 -9.26
N LEU A 46 -4.16 -7.16 -8.07
CA LEU A 46 -4.07 -7.87 -6.79
C LEU A 46 -5.45 -8.07 -6.12
N GLY A 47 -6.54 -7.65 -6.76
CA GLY A 47 -7.90 -7.70 -6.22
C GLY A 47 -8.23 -6.60 -5.21
N VAL A 48 -7.44 -5.52 -5.18
CA VAL A 48 -7.63 -4.38 -4.27
C VAL A 48 -8.22 -3.20 -5.03
N GLU A 49 -9.48 -2.89 -4.75
CA GLU A 49 -10.16 -1.71 -5.29
C GLU A 49 -9.88 -0.49 -4.41
N LEU A 50 -9.05 0.45 -4.89
CA LEU A 50 -8.63 1.61 -4.10
C LEU A 50 -9.78 2.55 -3.72
N GLU A 51 -10.83 2.63 -4.54
CA GLU A 51 -12.03 3.42 -4.25
C GLU A 51 -12.83 2.86 -3.06
N ALA A 52 -12.72 1.54 -2.83
CA ALA A 52 -13.41 0.87 -1.73
C ALA A 52 -12.70 1.09 -0.38
N LEU A 53 -11.45 1.55 -0.39
CA LEU A 53 -10.67 1.80 0.83
C LEU A 53 -11.08 3.09 1.56
N GLY A 54 -11.98 3.89 0.98
CA GLY A 54 -12.37 5.19 1.49
C GLY A 54 -11.25 6.22 1.34
N SER A 55 -11.61 7.50 1.28
CA SER A 55 -10.59 8.56 1.39
C SER A 55 -9.94 8.48 2.78
N PRO A 56 -8.60 8.64 2.88
CA PRO A 56 -7.91 8.71 4.17
C PRO A 56 -8.42 9.86 5.05
#